data_AF-A0A0B2Q149-F1
#
_entry.id   AF-A0A0B2Q149-F1
#
_cell.length_a   1.000
_cell.length_b   1.000
_cell.length_c   1.000
_cell.angle_alpha   90.00
_cell.angle_beta   90.00
_cell.angle_gamma   90.00
#
_symmetry.space_group_name_H-M   'P 1'
#
loop_
_entity.id
_entity.type
_entity.pdbx_description
1 polymer ?
#
loop_
_entity_poly.entity_id
_entity_poly.type
_entity_poly.pdbx_seq_one_letter_code
_entity_poly.pdbx_strand_id
1 'polypeptide(L)'
;MSPSTKPVEKITQLHFYFHNNVTEKNPTAMRIVGPPKGFITQFGTVVMMDDPLTEGPSPSSKLVGRSHTLSILGRNPTLLKAREVAIVGGTGIFKYARGSAVLTTYMFDYKAGVAIVEYNVTVLHV
;
A
#
# COMPACT_ATOMS: atom_id res chain seq x y z
N MET A 1 -22.72 -18.69 34.43
CA MET A 1 -22.14 -18.45 33.09
C MET A 1 -22.58 -17.07 32.64
N SER A 2 -21.67 -16.13 32.39
CA SER A 2 -22.03 -14.84 31.80
C SER A 2 -22.45 -15.05 30.34
N PRO A 3 -23.37 -14.23 29.78
CA PRO A 3 -23.70 -14.33 28.37
C PRO A 3 -22.46 -13.97 27.56
N SER A 4 -21.99 -14.88 26.72
CA SER A 4 -20.97 -14.55 25.72
C SER A 4 -21.65 -13.64 24.68
N THR A 5 -21.33 -12.36 24.69
CA THR A 5 -21.71 -11.43 23.62
C THR A 5 -21.05 -11.89 22.33
N LYS A 6 -21.84 -12.20 21.30
CA LYS A 6 -21.32 -12.55 19.99
C LYS A 6 -20.51 -11.37 19.43
N PRO A 7 -19.34 -11.60 18.79
CA PRO A 7 -18.61 -10.55 18.10
C PRO A 7 -19.51 -9.89 17.05
N VAL A 8 -19.51 -8.55 17.00
CA VAL A 8 -20.34 -7.77 16.07
C VAL A 8 -19.48 -7.36 14.89
N GLU A 9 -19.86 -7.79 13.69
CA GLU A 9 -19.18 -7.36 12.47
C GLU A 9 -19.39 -5.87 12.19
N LYS A 10 -18.32 -5.19 11.76
CA LYS A 10 -18.28 -3.78 11.40
C LYS A 10 -17.67 -3.64 10.01
N ILE A 11 -18.23 -2.71 9.22
CA ILE A 11 -17.62 -2.25 7.98
C ILE A 11 -16.94 -0.92 8.25
N THR A 12 -15.69 -0.78 7.82
CA THR A 12 -14.95 0.48 7.87
C THR A 12 -14.45 0.82 6.47
N GLN A 13 -14.61 2.08 6.10
CA GLN A 13 -14.08 2.65 4.87
C GLN A 13 -12.87 3.50 5.22
N LEU A 14 -11.75 3.24 4.55
CA LEU A 14 -10.52 4.02 4.70
C LEU A 14 -10.12 4.61 3.35
N HIS A 15 -9.60 5.83 3.38
CA HIS A 15 -9.06 6.52 2.22
C HIS A 15 -7.74 7.17 2.60
N PHE A 16 -6.68 6.89 1.84
CA PHE A 16 -5.34 7.43 2.08
C PHE A 16 -4.47 7.31 0.83
N TYR A 17 -3.31 7.96 0.86
CA TYR A 17 -2.32 7.96 -0.22
C TYR A 17 -1.03 7.30 0.26
N PHE A 18 -0.50 6.41 -0.56
CA PHE A 18 0.76 5.70 -0.37
C PHE A 18 1.85 6.35 -1.22
N HIS A 19 2.98 6.68 -0.62
CA HIS A 19 4.08 7.40 -1.27
C HIS A 19 5.34 6.53 -1.31
N ASN A 20 5.60 5.92 -2.46
CA ASN A 20 6.83 5.15 -2.67
C ASN A 20 7.89 6.03 -3.33
N ASN A 21 9.03 6.17 -2.66
CA ASN A 21 10.19 6.90 -3.16
C ASN A 21 11.46 6.04 -3.08
N VAL A 22 12.02 5.68 -4.23
CA VAL A 22 13.22 4.81 -4.29
C VAL A 22 14.52 5.58 -4.57
N THR A 23 14.46 6.71 -5.28
CA THR A 23 15.69 7.37 -5.76
C THR A 23 15.78 8.87 -5.48
N GLU A 24 14.72 9.52 -5.00
CA GLU A 24 14.77 10.93 -4.63
C GLU A 24 15.35 11.14 -3.22
N LYS A 25 15.48 12.42 -2.82
CA LYS A 25 15.96 12.80 -1.49
C LYS A 25 15.09 12.16 -0.40
N ASN A 26 15.74 11.56 0.60
CA ASN A 26 15.10 10.80 1.67
C ASN A 26 14.29 9.60 1.13
N PRO A 27 14.96 8.60 0.53
CA PRO A 27 14.29 7.43 0.00
C PRO A 27 13.56 6.67 1.13
N THR A 28 12.36 6.19 0.81
CA THR A 28 11.52 5.37 1.69
C THR A 28 11.53 3.91 1.26
N ALA A 29 12.09 3.61 0.09
CA ALA A 29 12.19 2.28 -0.46
C ALA A 29 13.58 2.02 -1.07
N MET A 30 14.04 0.78 -1.01
CA MET A 30 15.33 0.37 -1.55
C MET A 30 15.26 -0.97 -2.28
N ARG A 31 15.92 -1.05 -3.43
CA ARG A 31 16.08 -2.31 -4.18
C ARG A 31 17.09 -3.21 -3.46
N ILE A 32 16.65 -4.42 -3.09
CA ILE A 32 17.49 -5.42 -2.40
C ILE A 32 17.85 -6.62 -3.30
N VAL A 33 17.05 -6.89 -4.33
CA VAL A 33 17.34 -7.90 -5.36
C VAL A 33 16.97 -7.33 -6.73
N GLY A 34 17.81 -7.55 -7.73
CA GLY A 34 17.56 -7.14 -9.11
C GLY A 34 18.85 -7.02 -9.92
N PRO A 35 18.76 -6.76 -11.23
CA PRO A 35 19.93 -6.62 -12.08
C PRO A 35 20.79 -5.42 -11.65
N PRO A 36 22.14 -5.56 -11.65
CA PRO A 36 23.05 -4.50 -11.20
C PRO A 36 22.88 -3.19 -11.98
N LYS A 37 22.60 -3.32 -13.29
CA LYS A 37 22.30 -2.22 -14.20
C LYS A 37 20.91 -2.46 -14.78
N GLY A 38 19.92 -1.67 -14.35
CA GLY A 38 18.53 -1.83 -14.78
C GLY A 38 17.58 -0.93 -14.01
N PHE A 39 16.43 -0.64 -14.61
CA PHE A 39 15.36 0.11 -13.97
C PHE A 39 14.85 -0.65 -12.75
N ILE A 40 14.45 0.10 -11.71
CA ILE A 40 13.89 -0.49 -10.50
C ILE A 40 12.56 -1.20 -10.75
N THR A 41 11.94 -1.00 -11.93
CA THR A 41 10.62 -1.53 -12.31
C THR A 41 10.68 -2.87 -13.05
N GLN A 42 11.88 -3.47 -13.21
CA GLN A 42 12.04 -4.71 -13.95
C GLN A 42 11.46 -5.93 -13.22
N PHE A 43 10.96 -6.89 -14.00
CA PHE A 43 10.42 -8.16 -13.50
C PHE A 43 11.43 -8.88 -12.59
N GLY A 44 10.96 -9.40 -11.46
CA GLY A 44 11.76 -10.11 -10.46
C GLY A 44 12.55 -9.20 -9.51
N THR A 45 12.50 -7.87 -9.69
CA THR A 45 13.11 -6.94 -8.73
C THR A 45 12.38 -7.04 -7.39
N VAL A 46 13.16 -7.04 -6.30
CA VAL A 46 12.62 -7.00 -4.93
C VAL A 46 12.98 -5.67 -4.28
N VAL A 47 11.97 -5.01 -3.73
CA VAL A 47 12.09 -3.71 -3.06
C VAL A 47 11.58 -3.82 -1.63
N MET A 48 12.39 -3.37 -0.67
CA MET A 48 11.98 -3.17 0.72
C MET A 48 11.48 -1.73 0.87
N MET A 49 10.32 -1.56 1.51
CA MET A 49 9.59 -0.30 1.59
C MET A 49 9.22 0.01 3.05
N ASP A 50 9.41 1.28 3.42
CA ASP A 50 8.91 1.92 4.63
C ASP A 50 8.24 3.25 4.24
N ASP A 51 7.09 3.14 3.58
CA ASP A 51 6.45 4.24 2.87
C ASP A 51 5.39 4.95 3.74
N PRO A 52 5.34 6.30 3.75
CA PRO A 52 4.34 7.03 4.49
C PRO A 52 2.95 6.90 3.85
N LEU A 53 1.92 6.88 4.71
CA LEU A 53 0.51 6.96 4.33
C LEU A 53 -0.05 8.31 4.76
N THR A 54 -0.68 9.07 3.88
CA THR A 54 -1.19 10.42 4.16
C THR A 54 -2.67 10.61 3.80
N GLU A 55 -3.32 11.62 4.37
CA GLU A 55 -4.73 11.98 4.05
C GLU A 55 -4.91 12.52 2.62
N GLY A 56 -3.85 13.06 2.01
CA GLY A 56 -3.90 13.69 0.68
C GLY A 56 -2.68 13.33 -0.18
N PRO A 57 -2.75 13.62 -1.50
CA PRO A 57 -1.68 13.25 -2.44
C PRO A 57 -0.41 14.10 -2.27
N SER A 58 -0.47 15.21 -1.53
CA SER A 58 0.73 15.99 -1.23
C SER A 58 1.59 15.25 -0.20
N PRO A 59 2.92 15.15 -0.38
CA PRO A 59 3.83 14.64 0.64
C PRO A 59 3.80 15.43 1.95
N SER A 60 3.31 16.68 1.93
CA SER A 60 3.12 17.52 3.12
C SER A 60 1.77 17.32 3.82
N SER A 61 0.87 16.51 3.26
CA SER A 61 -0.40 16.17 3.89
C SER A 61 -0.18 15.40 5.20
N LYS A 62 -1.18 15.43 6.08
CA LYS A 62 -1.11 14.78 7.39
C LYS A 62 -0.79 13.29 7.25
N LEU A 63 0.24 12.85 7.96
CA LEU A 63 0.63 11.45 8.10
C LEU A 63 -0.43 10.70 8.93
N VAL A 64 -0.93 9.58 8.41
CA VAL A 64 -1.92 8.71 9.06
C VAL A 64 -1.41 7.31 9.35
N GLY A 65 -0.27 6.92 8.77
CA GLY A 65 0.34 5.62 9.00
C GLY A 65 1.61 5.43 8.20
N ARG A 66 2.16 4.21 8.26
CA ARG A 66 3.29 3.75 7.46
C ARG A 66 3.03 2.33 6.94
N SER A 67 3.50 2.07 5.74
CA SER A 67 3.50 0.74 5.14
C SER A 67 4.90 0.15 5.20
N HIS A 68 5.04 -1.00 5.84
CA HIS A 68 6.28 -1.77 5.89
C HIS A 68 6.09 -3.02 5.05
N THR A 69 6.69 -3.06 3.86
CA THR A 69 6.37 -4.08 2.86
C THR A 69 7.62 -4.54 2.09
N LEU A 70 7.60 -5.80 1.66
CA LEU A 70 8.46 -6.30 0.60
C LEU A 70 7.63 -6.48 -0.66
N SER A 71 8.07 -5.87 -1.76
CA SER A 71 7.40 -6.00 -3.06
C SER A 71 8.28 -6.76 -4.04
N ILE A 72 7.70 -7.75 -4.71
CA ILE A 72 8.32 -8.45 -5.84
C ILE A 72 7.62 -7.99 -7.10
N LEU A 73 8.38 -7.41 -8.02
CA LEU A 73 7.83 -6.81 -9.20
C LEU A 73 7.51 -7.89 -10.24
N GLY A 74 6.22 -8.16 -10.40
CA GLY A 74 5.68 -9.02 -11.45
C GLY A 74 5.04 -8.21 -12.58
N ARG A 75 4.11 -8.83 -13.29
CA ARG A 75 3.25 -8.13 -14.25
C ARG A 75 2.18 -7.34 -13.50
N ASN A 76 2.48 -6.08 -13.18
CA ASN A 76 1.51 -5.16 -12.61
C ASN A 76 1.11 -4.12 -13.67
N PRO A 77 -0.16 -4.08 -14.12
CA PRO A 77 -0.60 -3.08 -15.08
C PRO A 77 -0.81 -1.73 -14.37
N THR A 78 0.28 -1.10 -13.92
CA THR A 78 0.27 0.16 -13.16
C THR A 78 -0.34 1.34 -13.94
N LEU A 79 -0.41 1.22 -15.27
CA LEU A 79 -1.08 2.16 -16.19
C LEU A 79 -2.60 1.95 -16.27
N LEU A 80 -3.15 0.82 -15.79
CA LEU A 80 -4.59 0.70 -15.59
C LEU A 80 -4.99 1.58 -14.41
N LYS A 81 -6.05 2.38 -14.61
CA LYS A 81 -6.47 3.39 -13.64
C LYS A 81 -6.80 2.82 -12.26
N ALA A 82 -7.39 1.64 -12.18
CA ALA A 82 -7.79 1.02 -10.92
C ALA A 82 -7.37 -0.45 -10.85
N ARG A 83 -6.90 -0.91 -9.69
CA ARG A 83 -6.58 -2.31 -9.39
C ARG A 83 -7.20 -2.70 -8.07
N GLU A 84 -7.97 -3.77 -8.04
CA GLU A 84 -8.50 -4.31 -6.79
C GLU A 84 -7.53 -5.34 -6.20
N VAL A 85 -7.27 -5.24 -4.90
CA VAL A 85 -6.46 -6.20 -4.14
C VAL A 85 -7.21 -6.66 -2.90
N ALA A 86 -6.99 -7.90 -2.49
CA ALA A 86 -7.66 -8.48 -1.32
C ALA A 86 -7.02 -8.01 -0.02
N ILE A 87 -7.86 -7.71 0.98
CA ILE A 87 -7.44 -7.66 2.38
C ILE A 87 -7.47 -9.09 2.91
N VAL A 88 -6.29 -9.66 3.14
CA VAL A 88 -6.14 -11.06 3.55
C VAL A 88 -6.15 -11.28 5.06
N GLY A 89 -6.09 -10.20 5.85
CA GLY A 89 -6.09 -10.27 7.30
C GLY A 89 -5.88 -8.92 7.97
N GLY A 90 -5.93 -8.91 9.29
CA GLY A 90 -5.68 -7.72 10.11
C GLY A 90 -5.55 -8.06 11.59
N THR A 91 -5.04 -7.12 12.36
CA THR A 91 -4.75 -7.25 13.79
C THR A 91 -5.42 -6.13 14.59
N GLY A 92 -5.50 -6.28 15.91
CA GLY A 92 -6.04 -5.23 16.78
C GLY A 92 -7.50 -4.91 16.47
N ILE A 93 -7.82 -3.63 16.22
CA ILE A 93 -9.18 -3.19 15.86
C ILE A 93 -9.67 -3.74 14.52
N PHE A 94 -8.78 -4.33 13.71
CA PHE A 94 -9.09 -4.97 12.43
C PHE A 94 -8.92 -6.50 12.53
N LYS A 95 -9.12 -7.09 13.70
CA LYS A 95 -9.00 -8.55 13.86
C LYS A 95 -10.02 -9.24 12.95
N TYR A 96 -9.58 -10.31 12.28
CA TYR A 96 -10.38 -11.04 11.28
C TYR A 96 -10.80 -10.20 10.06
N ALA A 97 -10.06 -9.11 9.78
CA ALA A 97 -10.31 -8.27 8.63
C ALA A 97 -10.30 -9.05 7.31
N ARG A 98 -11.33 -8.82 6.49
CA ARG A 98 -11.43 -9.24 5.10
C ARG A 98 -12.12 -8.14 4.29
N GLY A 99 -11.89 -8.13 2.98
CA GLY A 99 -12.44 -7.11 2.09
C GLY A 99 -11.50 -6.82 0.93
N SER A 100 -11.58 -5.62 0.39
CA SER A 100 -10.74 -5.23 -0.73
C SER A 100 -10.29 -3.77 -0.66
N ALA A 101 -9.20 -3.49 -1.37
CA ALA A 101 -8.71 -2.15 -1.61
C ALA A 101 -8.66 -1.90 -3.12
N VAL A 102 -9.21 -0.77 -3.55
CA VAL A 102 -9.08 -0.25 -4.91
C VAL A 102 -7.93 0.74 -4.93
N LEU A 103 -6.94 0.44 -5.76
CA LEU A 103 -5.70 1.19 -5.92
C LEU A 103 -5.75 2.02 -7.20
N THR A 104 -5.66 3.34 -7.07
CA THR A 104 -5.61 4.26 -8.21
C THR A 104 -4.22 4.89 -8.29
N THR A 105 -3.55 4.76 -9.44
CA THR A 105 -2.25 5.42 -9.64
C THR A 105 -2.48 6.92 -9.85
N TYR A 106 -2.09 7.74 -8.87
CA TYR A 106 -2.19 9.21 -8.94
C TYR A 106 -1.00 9.81 -9.70
N MET A 107 0.22 9.35 -9.37
CA MET A 107 1.46 9.77 -10.02
C MET A 107 2.41 8.57 -10.15
N PHE A 108 3.13 8.48 -11.26
CA PHE A 108 4.16 7.48 -11.46
C PHE A 108 5.28 8.02 -12.34
N ASP A 109 6.43 8.30 -11.73
CA ASP A 109 7.68 8.58 -12.44
C ASP A 109 8.59 7.36 -12.34
N TYR A 110 8.66 6.59 -13.44
CA TYR A 110 9.46 5.38 -13.50
C TYR A 110 10.97 5.64 -13.53
N LYS A 111 11.40 6.86 -13.92
CA LYS A 111 12.83 7.23 -13.94
C LYS A 111 13.29 7.63 -12.56
N ALA A 112 12.49 8.44 -11.86
CA ALA A 112 12.74 8.84 -10.47
C ALA A 112 12.36 7.74 -9.46
N GLY A 113 11.65 6.69 -9.90
CA GLY A 113 11.20 5.64 -9.02
C GLY A 113 10.23 6.14 -7.94
N VAL A 114 9.41 7.14 -8.30
CA VAL A 114 8.43 7.76 -7.42
C VAL A 114 7.03 7.36 -7.86
N ALA A 115 6.21 6.94 -6.90
CA ALA A 115 4.81 6.62 -7.13
C ALA A 115 3.95 7.15 -5.99
N ILE A 116 2.83 7.77 -6.36
CA ILE A 116 1.75 8.09 -5.42
C ILE A 116 0.55 7.26 -5.84
N VAL A 117 0.05 6.45 -4.92
CA VAL A 117 -1.09 5.55 -5.15
C VAL A 117 -2.17 5.86 -4.13
N GLU A 118 -3.36 6.15 -4.61
CA GLU A 118 -4.55 6.33 -3.80
C GLU A 118 -5.13 4.96 -3.44
N TYR A 119 -5.47 4.77 -2.16
CA TYR A 119 -6.08 3.56 -1.62
C TYR A 119 -7.48 3.88 -1.13
N ASN A 120 -8.48 3.21 -1.71
CA ASN A 120 -9.85 3.18 -1.21
C ASN A 120 -10.11 1.77 -0.65
N VAL A 121 -10.22 1.64 0.66
CA VAL A 121 -10.24 0.35 1.37
C VAL A 121 -11.59 0.13 2.02
N THR A 122 -12.23 -1.00 1.70
CA THR A 122 -13.41 -1.49 2.43
C THR A 122 -12.99 -2.70 3.25
N VAL A 123 -13.09 -2.59 4.58
CA VAL A 123 -12.74 -3.67 5.51
C VAL A 123 -13.92 -4.08 6.37
N LEU A 124 -14.20 -5.38 6.39
CA LEU A 124 -15.14 -6.04 7.29
C LEU A 124 -14.34 -6.74 8.40
N HIS A 125 -14.62 -6.43 9.67
CA HIS A 125 -13.91 -6.94 10.86
C HIS A 125 -14.83 -7.07 12.08
N VAL A 126 -14.36 -7.65 13.19
CA VAL A 126 -15.13 -7.86 14.43
C VAL A 126 -14.48 -7.25 15.67
#